data_AF-A0A7S2NYQ0-F1
#
_entry.id   AF-A0A7S2NYQ0-F1
#
_cell.length_a   1.000
_cell.length_b   1.000
_cell.length_c   1.000
_cell.angle_alpha   90.00
_cell.angle_beta   90.00
_cell.angle_gamma   90.00
#
_symmetry.space_group_name_H-M   'P 1'
#
loop_
_entity.id
_entity.type
_entity.pdbx_description
1 polymer ?
#
loop_
_entity_poly.entity_id
_entity_poly.type
_entity_poly.pdbx_seq_one_letter_code
_entity_poly.pdbx_strand_id
1 'polypeptide(L)'
;VMGALWDDDRNICFNGAKNGAQLGWYDDRIVDVSTSGYDGLVYGIADYGTTTANEKMLLKMSVGTTDYWISYNKATGVNSQPGEGANTVMVHSRSGGSGYAESSLLAKLSPGQSYTGPSTDVTFVSVDGDAAYVVIGEA
;
A
#
# COMPACT_ATOMS: atom_id res chain seq x y z
N VAL A 1 -11.26 3.54 11.49
CA VAL A 1 -11.39 3.87 10.05
C VAL A 1 -10.22 4.75 9.68
N MET A 2 -9.37 4.32 8.76
CA MET A 2 -8.29 5.16 8.20
C MET A 2 -8.80 5.82 6.92
N GLY A 3 -8.66 7.14 6.83
CA GLY A 3 -8.88 7.88 5.59
C GLY A 3 -9.28 9.33 5.83
N ALA A 4 -8.83 10.20 4.92
CA ALA A 4 -9.14 11.62 4.96
C ALA A 4 -10.65 11.86 5.05
N LEU A 5 -11.06 12.60 6.09
CA LEU A 5 -12.35 13.26 6.18
C LEU A 5 -12.25 14.67 5.59
N TRP A 6 -13.37 15.30 5.27
CA TRP A 6 -13.39 16.63 4.62
C TRP A 6 -12.74 17.75 5.47
N ASP A 7 -12.70 17.57 6.79
CA ASP A 7 -12.02 18.47 7.75
C ASP A 7 -10.63 17.97 8.17
N ASP A 8 -10.12 16.92 7.53
CA ASP A 8 -8.76 16.43 7.79
C ASP A 8 -7.76 17.42 7.16
N ASP A 9 -6.78 17.87 7.93
CA ASP A 9 -5.83 18.92 7.56
C ASP A 9 -4.78 18.36 6.59
N ARG A 10 -5.27 17.95 5.40
CA ARG A 10 -4.69 17.60 4.09
C ARG A 10 -3.39 16.78 4.00
N ASN A 11 -2.81 16.36 5.12
CA ASN A 11 -1.52 15.69 5.19
C ASN A 11 -1.60 14.26 5.75
N ILE A 12 -2.81 13.71 5.95
CA ILE A 12 -3.01 12.48 6.73
C ILE A 12 -3.76 11.40 5.92
N CYS A 13 -3.42 10.14 6.22
CA CYS A 13 -4.26 8.95 6.00
C CYS A 13 -4.55 8.54 4.54
N PHE A 14 -3.55 8.51 3.66
CA PHE A 14 -3.72 7.83 2.38
C PHE A 14 -3.64 6.31 2.54
N ASN A 15 -4.67 5.61 2.07
CA ASN A 15 -4.81 4.17 2.16
C ASN A 15 -4.81 3.56 0.75
N GLY A 16 -3.98 2.54 0.52
CA GLY A 16 -3.88 1.86 -0.78
C GLY A 16 -5.22 1.36 -1.33
N ALA A 17 -6.13 0.87 -0.47
CA ALA A 17 -7.45 0.38 -0.87
C ALA A 17 -8.41 1.49 -1.33
N LYS A 18 -8.22 2.73 -0.83
CA LYS A 18 -8.96 3.89 -1.31
C LYS A 18 -8.33 4.43 -2.59
N ASN A 19 -7.01 4.57 -2.62
CA ASN A 19 -6.27 5.08 -3.76
C ASN A 19 -6.55 4.24 -5.02
N GLY A 20 -6.34 2.92 -4.96
CA GLY A 20 -6.61 2.04 -6.09
C GLY A 20 -8.11 1.82 -6.31
N ALA A 21 -8.75 1.01 -5.48
CA ALA A 21 -10.08 0.49 -5.78
C ALA A 21 -11.24 1.51 -5.72
N GLN A 22 -11.15 2.57 -4.91
CA GLN A 22 -12.23 3.57 -4.80
C GLN A 22 -12.03 4.74 -5.75
N LEU A 23 -10.81 5.25 -5.88
CA LEU A 23 -10.51 6.46 -6.64
C LEU A 23 -9.92 6.19 -8.03
N GLY A 24 -9.45 4.96 -8.32
CA GLY A 24 -8.77 4.63 -9.57
C GLY A 24 -7.42 5.32 -9.74
N TRP A 25 -6.78 5.69 -8.62
CA TRP A 25 -5.46 6.31 -8.66
C TRP A 25 -4.39 5.24 -8.83
N TYR A 26 -3.37 5.57 -9.62
CA TYR A 26 -2.21 4.72 -9.88
C TYR A 26 -2.53 3.42 -10.61
N ASP A 27 -3.63 3.35 -11.37
CA ASP A 27 -4.00 2.18 -12.19
C ASP A 27 -2.86 1.73 -13.13
N ASP A 28 -2.01 2.66 -13.56
CA ASP A 28 -0.79 2.42 -14.35
C ASP A 28 0.37 1.78 -13.56
N ARG A 29 0.25 1.71 -12.23
CA ARG A 29 1.31 1.33 -11.27
C ARG A 29 0.83 0.39 -10.16
N ILE A 30 -0.34 -0.21 -10.34
CA ILE A 30 -0.84 -1.32 -9.53
C ILE A 30 -0.28 -2.63 -10.09
N VAL A 31 0.19 -3.50 -9.21
CA VAL A 31 0.54 -4.88 -9.55
C VAL A 31 -0.42 -5.84 -8.87
N ASP A 32 -1.00 -6.76 -9.65
CA ASP A 32 -1.72 -7.91 -9.10
C ASP A 32 -0.71 -8.99 -8.72
N VAL A 33 -0.67 -9.32 -7.43
CA VAL A 33 0.30 -10.26 -6.82
C VAL A 33 -0.40 -11.54 -6.34
N SER A 34 -1.66 -11.76 -6.73
CA SER A 34 -2.50 -12.84 -6.19
C SER A 34 -1.97 -14.24 -6.48
N THR A 35 -1.20 -14.41 -7.56
CA THR A 35 -0.71 -15.73 -8.02
C THR A 35 0.80 -15.88 -8.01
N SER A 36 1.54 -14.81 -8.30
CA SER A 36 2.99 -14.83 -8.50
C SER A 36 3.79 -14.23 -7.35
N GLY A 37 3.11 -13.68 -6.34
CA GLY A 37 3.77 -12.94 -5.27
C GLY A 37 4.39 -11.64 -5.78
N TYR A 38 5.37 -11.13 -5.04
CA TYR A 38 6.10 -9.92 -5.39
C TYR A 38 7.49 -9.94 -4.79
N ASP A 39 8.46 -9.42 -5.51
CA ASP A 39 9.82 -9.18 -5.03
C ASP A 39 10.30 -7.91 -5.72
N GLY A 40 10.29 -6.79 -5.00
CA GLY A 40 10.69 -5.51 -5.59
C GLY A 40 10.36 -4.28 -4.77
N LEU A 41 10.59 -3.12 -5.39
CA LEU A 41 10.42 -1.82 -4.76
C LEU A 41 8.96 -1.34 -4.85
N VAL A 42 8.47 -0.73 -3.78
CA VAL A 42 7.18 -0.04 -3.68
C VAL A 42 7.43 1.41 -3.27
N TYR A 43 7.07 2.32 -4.15
CA TYR A 43 7.26 3.77 -3.97
C TYR A 43 6.10 4.39 -3.20
N GLY A 44 6.42 5.46 -2.45
CA GLY A 44 5.42 6.21 -1.73
C GLY A 44 4.50 6.94 -2.70
N ILE A 45 3.21 6.98 -2.39
CA ILE A 45 2.16 7.64 -3.19
C ILE A 45 2.46 9.09 -3.59
N ALA A 46 3.24 9.80 -2.77
CA ALA A 46 3.66 11.18 -3.01
C ALA A 46 4.76 11.30 -4.09
N ASP A 47 5.43 10.19 -4.42
CA ASP A 47 6.53 10.12 -5.39
C ASP A 47 6.02 9.86 -6.83
N TYR A 48 4.72 9.90 -7.10
CA TYR A 48 4.17 9.63 -8.45
C TYR A 48 4.77 10.52 -9.53
N GLY A 49 4.93 11.81 -9.22
CA GLY A 49 5.48 12.80 -10.16
C GLY A 49 6.99 12.66 -10.42
N THR A 50 7.71 11.89 -9.61
CA THR A 50 9.15 11.66 -9.74
C THR A 50 9.49 10.24 -10.21
N THR A 51 8.47 9.42 -10.48
CA THR A 51 8.58 8.01 -10.89
C THR A 51 7.96 7.79 -12.27
N THR A 52 8.33 6.70 -12.93
CA THR A 52 7.82 6.28 -14.25
C THR A 52 6.87 5.08 -14.14
N ALA A 53 6.29 4.64 -15.26
CA ALA A 53 5.41 3.47 -15.29
C ALA A 53 6.09 2.14 -14.87
N ASN A 54 7.43 2.12 -14.83
CA ASN A 54 8.18 0.95 -14.37
C ASN A 54 8.11 0.78 -12.85
N GLU A 55 8.04 1.88 -12.10
CA GLU A 55 7.94 1.88 -10.64
C GLU A 55 6.52 1.56 -10.15
N LYS A 56 6.43 0.80 -9.06
CA LYS A 56 5.16 0.31 -8.51
C LYS A 56 4.83 1.05 -7.23
N MET A 57 3.56 1.35 -7.03
CA MET A 57 3.10 2.15 -5.87
C MET A 57 2.10 1.41 -5.01
N LEU A 58 1.35 0.49 -5.61
CA LEU A 58 0.32 -0.29 -4.95
C LEU A 58 0.43 -1.75 -5.40
N LEU A 59 0.32 -2.66 -4.45
CA LEU A 59 0.18 -4.08 -4.72
C LEU A 59 -1.22 -4.51 -4.30
N LYS A 60 -1.85 -5.35 -5.12
CA LYS A 60 -3.17 -5.90 -4.89
C LYS A 60 -3.09 -7.42 -4.85
N MET A 61 -3.56 -8.01 -3.75
CA MET A 61 -3.67 -9.46 -3.58
C MET A 61 -5.14 -9.81 -3.32
N SER A 62 -5.77 -10.52 -4.24
CA SER A 62 -7.15 -10.98 -4.11
C SER A 62 -7.18 -12.41 -3.57
N VAL A 63 -7.88 -12.60 -2.45
CA VAL A 63 -8.06 -13.91 -1.79
C VAL A 63 -9.54 -14.14 -1.54
N GLY A 64 -10.13 -15.04 -2.33
CA GLY A 64 -11.57 -15.27 -2.34
C GLY A 64 -12.34 -14.00 -2.72
N THR A 65 -13.16 -13.49 -1.82
CA THR A 65 -13.96 -12.26 -2.00
C THR A 65 -13.32 -11.02 -1.35
N THR A 66 -12.10 -11.14 -0.82
CA THR A 66 -11.40 -10.06 -0.11
C THR A 66 -10.19 -9.60 -0.90
N ASP A 67 -10.05 -8.30 -1.07
CA ASP A 67 -8.88 -7.66 -1.66
C ASP A 67 -7.98 -7.11 -0.56
N TYR A 68 -6.70 -7.44 -0.63
CA TYR A 68 -5.64 -6.93 0.23
C TYR A 68 -4.80 -5.94 -0.56
N TRP A 69 -4.52 -4.79 0.05
CA TRP A 69 -3.79 -3.69 -0.56
C TRP A 69 -2.54 -3.39 0.26
N ILE A 70 -1.40 -3.39 -0.42
CA ILE A 70 -0.09 -3.10 0.17
C ILE A 70 0.43 -1.80 -0.43
N SER A 71 0.83 -0.87 0.43
CA SER A 71 1.30 0.46 0.03
C SER A 71 2.38 0.97 0.97
N TYR A 72 3.34 1.73 0.46
CA TYR A 72 4.35 2.39 1.29
C TYR A 72 3.89 3.79 1.74
N ASN A 73 3.68 3.96 3.06
CA ASN A 73 3.23 5.22 3.65
C ASN A 73 4.41 6.16 3.94
N LYS A 74 5.14 6.54 2.89
CA LYS A 74 6.32 7.41 2.98
C LYS A 74 5.95 8.81 3.44
N ALA A 75 6.61 9.29 4.49
CA ALA A 75 6.37 10.61 5.08
C ALA A 75 7.05 11.72 4.27
N THR A 76 6.55 12.00 3.06
CA THR A 76 7.11 13.02 2.16
C THR A 76 6.04 13.80 1.40
N GLY A 77 6.36 15.03 0.96
CA GLY A 77 5.48 15.86 0.14
C GLY A 77 4.09 16.06 0.75
N VAL A 78 3.05 15.77 -0.03
CA VAL A 78 1.64 15.80 0.39
C VAL A 78 1.32 14.81 1.51
N ASN A 79 2.18 13.83 1.75
CA ASN A 79 2.07 12.85 2.81
C ASN A 79 3.13 13.07 3.92
N SER A 80 3.65 14.29 4.08
CA SER A 80 4.76 14.59 5.01
C SER A 80 4.44 14.44 6.50
N GLN A 81 3.15 14.44 6.87
CA GLN A 81 2.70 14.26 8.24
C GLN A 81 1.63 13.18 8.30
N PRO A 82 1.94 11.93 7.88
CA PRO A 82 0.92 10.91 7.67
C PRO A 82 0.28 10.44 9.00
N GLY A 83 0.81 10.90 10.14
CA GLY A 83 0.38 10.52 11.47
C GLY A 83 0.71 9.06 11.74
N GLU A 84 -0.31 8.20 11.66
CA GLU A 84 -0.17 6.77 11.92
C GLU A 84 0.55 6.04 10.77
N GLY A 85 1.58 5.26 11.11
CA GLY A 85 2.29 4.42 10.14
C GLY A 85 3.24 5.18 9.21
N ALA A 86 3.78 6.32 9.65
CA ALA A 86 4.81 7.03 8.91
C ALA A 86 6.00 6.13 8.56
N ASN A 87 6.40 6.11 7.29
CA ASN A 87 7.51 5.30 6.74
C ASN A 87 7.35 3.79 7.02
N THR A 88 6.12 3.30 7.03
CA THR A 88 5.83 1.86 7.11
C THR A 88 5.19 1.35 5.82
N VAL A 89 5.37 0.05 5.57
CA VAL A 89 4.51 -0.66 4.61
C VAL A 89 3.20 -0.99 5.31
N MET A 90 2.09 -0.57 4.70
CA MET A 90 0.76 -0.75 5.27
C MET A 90 0.01 -1.83 4.51
N VAL A 91 -0.67 -2.70 5.25
CA VAL A 91 -1.54 -3.74 4.69
C VAL A 91 -2.98 -3.42 5.07
N HIS A 92 -3.84 -3.29 4.07
CA HIS A 92 -5.27 -3.06 4.24
C HIS A 92 -6.08 -4.18 3.60
N SER A 93 -7.30 -4.41 4.09
CA SER A 93 -8.28 -5.26 3.41
C SER A 93 -9.57 -4.53 3.14
N ARG A 94 -10.30 -4.98 2.11
CA ARG A 94 -11.68 -4.58 1.79
C ARG A 94 -12.41 -5.71 1.07
N SER A 95 -13.73 -5.60 0.95
CA SER A 95 -14.46 -6.42 0.00
C SER A 95 -13.94 -6.17 -1.43
N GLY A 96 -13.85 -7.24 -2.20
CA GLY A 96 -13.37 -7.19 -3.58
C GLY A 96 -14.27 -6.38 -4.50
N GLY A 97 -13.67 -5.83 -5.55
CA GLY A 97 -14.36 -5.02 -6.56
C GLY A 97 -13.95 -3.54 -6.53
N SER A 98 -14.66 -2.73 -7.32
CA SER A 98 -14.40 -1.29 -7.48
C SER A 98 -15.42 -0.43 -6.73
N GLY A 99 -15.10 0.86 -6.54
CA GLY A 99 -15.97 1.82 -5.87
C GLY A 99 -15.81 1.83 -4.35
N TYR A 100 -16.76 2.43 -3.65
CA TYR A 100 -16.71 2.57 -2.19
C TYR A 100 -16.90 1.21 -1.49
N ALA A 101 -15.97 0.89 -0.60
CA ALA A 101 -16.15 -0.12 0.44
C ALA A 101 -15.34 0.30 1.67
N GLU A 102 -15.80 -0.09 2.85
CA GLU A 102 -15.00 0.08 4.06
C GLU A 102 -13.74 -0.78 3.97
N SER A 103 -12.64 -0.22 4.46
CA SER A 103 -11.36 -0.92 4.53
C SER A 103 -10.83 -0.93 5.96
N SER A 104 -10.15 -2.02 6.29
CA SER A 104 -9.55 -2.27 7.59
C SER A 104 -8.03 -2.21 7.47
N LEU A 105 -7.38 -1.52 8.39
CA LEU A 105 -5.93 -1.57 8.53
C LEU A 105 -5.56 -2.86 9.27
N LEU A 106 -4.74 -3.71 8.64
CA LEU A 106 -4.33 -5.01 9.18
C LEU A 106 -2.94 -4.98 9.78
N ALA A 107 -2.01 -4.27 9.15
CA ALA A 107 -0.62 -4.20 9.61
C ALA A 107 0.08 -2.89 9.23
N LYS A 108 1.06 -2.53 10.06
CA LYS A 108 2.05 -1.48 9.84
C LYS A 108 3.42 -2.11 10.03
N LEU A 109 4.13 -2.34 8.94
CA LEU A 109 5.40 -3.03 8.94
C LEU A 109 6.52 -2.00 8.92
N SER A 110 7.42 -2.06 9.90
CA SER A 110 8.75 -1.45 9.82
C SER A 110 9.71 -2.38 9.06
N PRO A 111 10.88 -1.89 8.61
CA PRO A 111 11.87 -2.74 7.98
C PRO A 111 12.22 -3.96 8.83
N GLY A 112 12.32 -5.13 8.20
CA GLY A 112 12.52 -6.43 8.84
C GLY A 112 11.26 -7.07 9.44
N GLN A 113 10.08 -6.44 9.32
CA GLN A 113 8.83 -7.01 9.83
C GLN A 113 7.98 -7.64 8.73
N SER A 114 7.20 -8.64 9.13
CA SER A 114 6.28 -9.35 8.26
C SER A 114 4.87 -9.41 8.84
N TYR A 115 3.89 -9.47 7.95
CA TYR A 115 2.50 -9.78 8.24
C TYR A 115 2.16 -11.13 7.65
N THR A 116 1.72 -12.07 8.49
CA THR A 116 1.18 -13.35 8.02
C THR A 116 -0.21 -13.13 7.43
N GLY A 117 -0.27 -13.14 6.10
CA GLY A 117 -1.49 -12.97 5.35
C GLY A 117 -2.33 -14.24 5.24
N PRO A 118 -3.52 -14.14 4.63
CA PRO A 118 -4.43 -15.28 4.47
C PRO A 118 -3.94 -16.34 3.47
N SER A 119 -3.06 -15.97 2.54
CA SER A 119 -2.51 -16.84 1.50
C SER A 119 -0.99 -16.93 1.58
N THR A 120 -0.32 -15.82 1.88
CA THR A 120 1.14 -15.73 1.98
C THR A 120 1.55 -14.55 2.85
N ASP A 121 2.83 -14.52 3.23
CA ASP A 121 3.40 -13.48 4.07
C ASP A 121 3.71 -12.23 3.24
N VAL A 122 3.54 -11.06 3.86
CA VAL A 122 3.97 -9.77 3.32
C VAL A 122 5.12 -9.27 4.19
N THR A 123 6.30 -9.14 3.61
CA THR A 123 7.52 -8.72 4.33
C THR A 123 8.01 -7.39 3.82
N PHE A 124 8.24 -6.45 4.73
CA PHE A 124 9.00 -5.23 4.42
C PHE A 124 10.46 -5.49 4.76
N VAL A 125 11.28 -5.76 3.75
CA VAL A 125 12.66 -6.20 3.95
C VAL A 125 13.54 -5.03 4.40
N SER A 126 13.59 -3.97 3.60
CA SER A 126 14.47 -2.81 3.82
C SER A 126 13.97 -1.58 3.09
N VAL A 127 14.50 -0.42 3.45
CA VAL A 127 14.37 0.79 2.62
C VAL A 127 15.51 0.80 1.60
N ASP A 128 15.20 1.05 0.33
CA ASP A 128 16.18 1.28 -0.73
C ASP A 128 15.92 2.65 -1.36
N GLY A 129 16.82 3.59 -1.09
CA GLY A 129 16.66 5.00 -1.44
C GLY A 129 15.33 5.56 -0.93
N ASP A 130 14.44 5.85 -1.87
CA ASP A 130 13.14 6.47 -1.65
C ASP A 130 11.97 5.47 -1.57
N ALA A 131 12.23 4.17 -1.70
CA ALA A 131 11.21 3.13 -1.81
C ALA A 131 11.36 2.04 -0.73
N ALA A 132 10.27 1.31 -0.51
CA ALA A 132 10.26 0.13 0.34
C ALA A 132 10.54 -1.12 -0.50
N TYR A 133 11.55 -1.92 -0.13
CA TYR A 133 11.76 -3.25 -0.70
C TYR A 133 10.83 -4.26 -0.02
N VAL A 134 9.89 -4.83 -0.79
CA VAL A 134 8.81 -5.68 -0.30
C VAL A 134 8.85 -7.03 -0.99
N VAL A 135 8.66 -8.08 -0.18
CA VAL A 135 8.50 -9.45 -0.66
C VAL A 135 7.12 -9.97 -0.24
N ILE A 136 6.40 -10.59 -1.17
CA ILE A 136 5.13 -11.29 -0.95
C ILE A 136 5.32 -12.72 -1.46
N GLY A 137 5.38 -13.70 -0.57
CA GLY A 137 5.85 -15.05 -0.89
C GLY A 137 6.98 -15.53 0.01
N GLU A 138 7.59 -16.67 -0.34
CA GLU A 138 8.86 -17.07 0.29
C GLU A 138 9.95 -16.05 -0.08
N ALA A 139 10.67 -15.55 0.92
CA ALA A 139 11.78 -14.62 0.79
C ALA A 139 13.13 -15.33 0.63
#